data_AF-A0A954G7A4-F1
#
_entry.id   AF-A0A954G7A4-F1
#
_cell.length_a   1.000
_cell.length_b   1.000
_cell.length_c   1.000
_cell.angle_alpha   90.00
_cell.angle_beta   90.00
_cell.angle_gamma   90.00
#
_symmetry.space_group_name_H-M   'P 1'
#
loop_
_entity.id
_entity.type
_entity.pdbx_description
1 polymer ?
#
loop_
_entity_poly.entity_id
_entity_poly.type
_entity_poly.pdbx_seq_one_letter_code
_entity_poly.pdbx_strand_id
1 'polypeptide(L)'
;GQFLPVTETAPLSIVEWPLPADEWSVDFESGLPVGWQGKRVRDSLPKNSRGAVRSVSVLQDQQMVQKIQSPLNPSGLFFWHEDSLLNLRFKVQPPGWFHIYLHARTYEDSRPVLTYCYVDLSLWQNQPGEWRTVSIPLSEFRLISYAKDKPALGRVPVQISFSGESETDGFMIDRVWVTRADSQ
;
A
#
# COMPACT_ATOMS: atom_id res chain seq x y z
N GLY A 1 9.38 -51.14 23.04
CA GLY A 1 9.49 -50.18 21.92
C GLY A 1 10.76 -49.40 22.10
N GLN A 2 11.62 -49.35 21.09
CA GLN A 2 12.81 -48.50 21.10
C GLN A 2 12.38 -47.04 20.95
N PHE A 3 12.73 -46.21 21.92
CA PHE A 3 12.66 -44.76 21.77
C PHE A 3 13.86 -44.33 20.93
N LEU A 4 13.60 -43.63 19.81
CA LEU A 4 14.66 -42.98 19.05
C LEU A 4 15.21 -41.80 19.88
N PRO A 5 16.53 -41.56 19.88
CA PRO A 5 17.10 -40.40 20.54
C PRO A 5 16.68 -39.14 19.79
N VAL A 6 16.13 -38.16 20.51
CA VAL A 6 16.00 -36.78 20.01
C VAL A 6 17.42 -36.22 19.95
N THR A 7 18.01 -36.18 18.76
CA THR A 7 19.21 -35.36 18.53
C THR A 7 18.79 -33.90 18.54
N GLU A 8 19.25 -33.15 19.55
CA GLU A 8 19.06 -31.70 19.62
C GLU A 8 19.62 -31.03 18.36
N THR A 9 18.63 -30.63 17.55
CA THR A 9 18.54 -29.53 16.59
C THR A 9 19.62 -28.46 16.72
N ALA A 10 20.15 -28.05 15.56
CA ALA A 10 20.97 -26.85 15.41
C ALA A 10 20.43 -25.69 16.28
N PRO A 11 21.30 -24.91 16.92
CA PRO A 11 20.87 -23.82 17.78
C PRO A 11 19.99 -22.86 16.97
N LEU A 12 18.80 -22.54 17.51
CA LEU A 12 17.96 -21.48 16.98
C LEU A 12 18.79 -20.19 17.00
N SER A 13 19.15 -19.69 15.82
CA SER A 13 19.77 -18.38 15.69
C SER A 13 18.68 -17.33 15.64
N ILE A 14 18.71 -16.38 16.59
CA ILE A 14 17.94 -15.15 16.47
C ILE A 14 18.61 -14.34 15.36
N VAL A 15 17.95 -14.22 14.22
CA VAL A 15 18.38 -13.32 13.15
C VAL A 15 17.70 -11.98 13.38
N GLU A 16 18.47 -10.96 13.74
CA GLU A 16 18.00 -9.58 13.69
C GLU A 16 17.83 -9.16 12.23
N TRP A 17 16.63 -9.41 11.69
CA TRP A 17 16.25 -8.82 10.41
C TRP A 17 15.98 -7.33 10.63
N PRO A 18 16.50 -6.42 9.78
CA PRO A 18 16.15 -5.01 9.88
C PRO A 18 14.65 -4.86 9.67
N LEU A 19 13.94 -4.57 10.77
CA LEU A 19 12.51 -4.31 10.76
C LEU A 19 12.31 -2.92 10.13
N PRO A 20 11.48 -2.79 9.08
CA PRO A 20 11.02 -1.47 8.66
C PRO A 20 10.30 -0.80 9.83
N ALA A 21 10.21 0.53 9.78
CA ALA A 21 9.48 1.28 10.79
C ALA A 21 8.01 0.83 10.86
N ASP A 22 7.41 0.94 12.04
CA ASP A 22 5.98 0.70 12.26
C ASP A 22 5.12 1.77 11.58
N GLU A 23 5.68 2.96 11.42
CA GLU A 23 5.05 4.11 10.80
C GLU A 23 5.77 4.47 9.51
N TRP A 24 5.00 4.92 8.53
CA TRP A 24 5.51 5.38 7.26
C TRP A 24 4.64 6.51 6.73
N SER A 25 5.23 7.49 6.07
CA SER A 25 4.42 8.53 5.42
C SER A 25 5.10 9.07 4.18
N VAL A 26 4.27 9.51 3.25
CA VAL A 26 4.66 10.30 2.10
C VAL A 26 3.65 11.43 1.92
N ASP A 27 4.18 12.64 1.77
CA ASP A 27 3.46 13.78 1.23
C ASP A 27 4.13 14.22 -0.08
N PHE A 28 3.42 15.02 -0.86
CA PHE A 28 3.90 15.53 -2.14
C PHE A 28 4.19 17.04 -2.09
N GLU A 29 4.38 17.58 -0.88
CA GLU A 29 4.57 19.01 -0.60
C GLU A 29 5.80 19.56 -1.31
N SER A 30 6.92 18.83 -1.19
CA SER A 30 8.21 19.23 -1.77
C SER A 30 8.34 18.86 -3.26
N GLY A 31 7.58 17.86 -3.72
CA GLY A 31 7.76 17.29 -5.05
C GLY A 31 7.15 15.91 -5.18
N LEU A 32 7.23 15.36 -6.39
CA LEU A 32 7.03 13.94 -6.60
C LEU A 32 8.35 13.24 -6.24
N PRO A 33 8.41 12.36 -5.22
CA PRO A 33 9.64 11.67 -4.88
C PRO A 33 10.14 10.81 -6.05
N VAL A 34 11.46 10.62 -6.12
CA VAL A 34 12.09 9.88 -7.22
C VAL A 34 11.49 8.48 -7.35
N GLY A 35 11.21 8.07 -8.59
CA GLY A 35 10.70 6.74 -8.93
C GLY A 35 9.18 6.56 -8.75
N TRP A 36 8.46 7.57 -8.26
CA TRP A 36 7.00 7.54 -8.27
C TRP A 36 6.44 7.70 -9.68
N GLN A 37 5.41 6.90 -9.98
CA GLN A 37 4.58 7.07 -11.16
C GLN A 37 3.37 7.91 -10.78
N GLY A 38 3.21 9.04 -11.46
CA GLY A 38 2.15 10.02 -11.23
C GLY A 38 2.59 11.38 -11.74
N LYS A 39 1.69 12.37 -11.72
CA LYS A 39 2.00 13.74 -12.11
C LYS A 39 1.77 14.68 -10.93
N ARG A 40 2.81 15.40 -10.51
CA ARG A 40 2.65 16.42 -9.47
C ARG A 40 1.66 17.49 -9.92
N VAL A 41 0.77 17.89 -9.01
CA VAL A 41 -0.16 19.02 -9.17
C VAL A 41 -0.01 19.98 -7.99
N ARG A 42 -0.35 21.25 -8.23
CA ARG A 42 -0.26 22.34 -7.23
C ARG A 42 -1.54 23.16 -7.12
N ASP A 43 -2.53 22.84 -7.94
CA ASP A 43 -3.83 23.46 -8.06
C ASP A 43 -4.91 22.53 -7.50
N SER A 44 -6.05 23.11 -7.12
CA SER A 44 -7.20 22.35 -6.60
C SER A 44 -6.87 21.44 -5.40
N LEU A 45 -5.93 21.85 -4.54
CA LEU A 45 -5.43 21.12 -3.37
C LEU A 45 -6.37 21.24 -2.15
N PRO A 46 -6.29 20.32 -1.16
CA PRO A 46 -6.98 20.54 0.11
C PRO A 46 -6.37 21.73 0.87
N LYS A 47 -7.11 22.28 1.82
CA LYS A 47 -6.63 23.41 2.65
C LYS A 47 -5.30 23.04 3.33
N ASN A 48 -4.35 23.96 3.30
CA ASN A 48 -2.99 23.81 3.87
C ASN A 48 -2.09 22.76 3.19
N SER A 49 -2.40 22.32 1.97
CA SER A 49 -1.49 21.52 1.15
C SER A 49 -0.76 22.37 0.12
N ARG A 50 0.50 22.03 -0.16
CA ARG A 50 1.33 22.65 -1.23
C ARG A 50 1.63 21.68 -2.37
N GLY A 51 1.16 20.44 -2.31
CA GLY A 51 1.32 19.51 -3.41
C GLY A 51 0.55 18.21 -3.25
N ALA A 52 0.06 17.72 -4.38
CA ALA A 52 -0.53 16.40 -4.52
C ALA A 52 0.03 15.71 -5.77
N VAL A 53 -0.28 14.43 -5.93
CA VAL A 53 -0.02 13.66 -7.14
C VAL A 53 -1.35 13.29 -7.80
N ARG A 54 -1.43 13.52 -9.10
CA ARG A 54 -2.51 13.07 -9.98
C ARG A 54 -2.10 11.77 -10.65
N SER A 55 -3.06 10.89 -10.88
CA SER A 55 -2.87 9.67 -11.66
C SER A 55 -2.42 9.96 -13.09
N VAL A 56 -1.72 8.98 -13.67
CA VAL A 56 -1.37 8.96 -15.09
C VAL A 56 -2.01 7.76 -15.75
N SER A 57 -2.37 7.91 -17.03
CA SER A 57 -2.93 6.82 -17.83
C SER A 57 -1.84 5.80 -18.17
N VAL A 58 -2.11 4.53 -17.93
CA VAL A 58 -1.20 3.40 -18.20
C VAL A 58 -1.99 2.31 -18.93
N LEU A 59 -1.40 1.72 -19.96
CA LEU A 59 -1.97 0.53 -20.61
C LEU A 59 -1.64 -0.72 -19.78
N GLN A 60 -2.65 -1.38 -19.25
CA GLN A 60 -2.54 -2.60 -18.46
C GLN A 60 -3.59 -3.61 -18.93
N ASP A 61 -3.18 -4.83 -19.27
CA ASP A 61 -4.08 -5.90 -19.72
C ASP A 61 -5.03 -5.49 -20.86
N GLN A 62 -4.49 -4.73 -21.84
CA GLN A 62 -5.22 -4.15 -22.97
C GLN A 62 -6.28 -3.08 -22.60
N GLN A 63 -6.31 -2.63 -21.36
CA GLN A 63 -7.19 -1.57 -20.87
C GLN A 63 -6.37 -0.35 -20.42
N MET A 64 -6.88 0.85 -20.68
CA MET A 64 -6.29 2.07 -20.13
C MET A 64 -6.79 2.26 -18.71
N VAL A 65 -5.88 2.25 -17.75
CA VAL A 65 -6.17 2.48 -16.33
C VAL A 65 -5.46 3.74 -15.83
N GLN A 66 -6.05 4.40 -14.86
CA GLN A 66 -5.39 5.48 -14.12
C GLN A 66 -4.55 4.89 -13.00
N LYS A 67 -3.31 5.37 -12.84
CA LYS A 67 -2.37 4.80 -11.86
C LYS A 67 -1.54 5.86 -11.14
N ILE A 68 -1.34 5.64 -9.84
CA ILE A 68 -0.29 6.26 -9.01
C ILE A 68 0.45 5.12 -8.33
N GLN A 69 1.78 5.10 -8.38
CA GLN A 69 2.56 3.98 -7.83
C GLN A 69 3.87 4.47 -7.22
N SER A 70 4.21 3.95 -6.05
CA SER A 70 5.52 4.18 -5.42
C SER A 70 6.62 3.41 -6.15
N PRO A 71 7.91 3.82 -6.06
CA PRO A 71 8.99 2.92 -6.41
C PRO A 71 8.95 1.66 -5.53
N LEU A 72 9.57 0.59 -6.02
CA LEU A 72 9.86 -0.57 -5.19
C LEU A 72 10.92 -0.18 -4.15
N ASN A 73 10.65 -0.44 -2.88
CA ASN A 73 11.59 -0.28 -1.78
C ASN A 73 11.97 -1.66 -1.21
N PRO A 74 13.14 -2.21 -1.55
CA PRO A 74 13.59 -3.53 -1.06
C PRO A 74 13.64 -3.63 0.46
N SER A 75 13.93 -2.52 1.14
CA SER A 75 14.00 -2.47 2.61
C SER A 75 12.62 -2.54 3.28
N GLY A 76 11.54 -2.33 2.52
CA GLY A 76 10.18 -2.22 3.04
C GLY A 76 9.76 -0.78 3.30
N LEU A 77 8.46 -0.52 3.17
CA LEU A 77 7.82 0.76 3.47
C LEU A 77 7.54 0.87 4.96
N PHE A 78 6.90 -0.15 5.53
CA PHE A 78 6.56 -0.25 6.95
C PHE A 78 6.38 -1.72 7.34
N PHE A 79 6.36 -1.98 8.65
CA PHE A 79 5.96 -3.28 9.17
C PHE A 79 4.44 -3.34 9.36
N TRP A 80 3.81 -4.38 8.80
CA TRP A 80 2.35 -4.55 8.86
C TRP A 80 1.98 -5.36 10.08
N HIS A 81 1.28 -4.74 11.03
CA HIS A 81 0.63 -5.46 12.12
C HIS A 81 -0.89 -5.43 12.01
N GLU A 82 -1.56 -6.15 12.90
CA GLU A 82 -3.03 -6.35 12.87
C GLU A 82 -3.82 -5.05 13.08
N ASP A 83 -3.30 -4.17 13.93
CA ASP A 83 -3.84 -2.85 14.28
C ASP A 83 -3.23 -1.71 13.44
N SER A 84 -2.49 -2.02 12.37
CA SER A 84 -1.99 -0.98 11.46
C SER A 84 -3.13 -0.39 10.62
N LEU A 85 -3.14 0.93 10.48
CA LEU A 85 -4.10 1.69 9.67
C LEU A 85 -3.38 2.38 8.50
N LEU A 86 -3.85 2.15 7.28
CA LEU A 86 -3.47 2.95 6.12
C LEU A 86 -4.39 4.17 6.02
N ASN A 87 -3.80 5.34 6.19
CA ASN A 87 -4.48 6.61 6.06
C ASN A 87 -4.20 7.22 4.69
N LEU A 88 -5.25 7.76 4.07
CA LEU A 88 -5.19 8.29 2.72
C LEU A 88 -6.00 9.58 2.62
N ARG A 89 -5.36 10.67 2.19
CA ARG A 89 -6.03 11.91 1.79
C ARG A 89 -6.08 12.01 0.27
N PHE A 90 -7.27 11.96 -0.31
CA PHE A 90 -7.45 11.78 -1.75
C PHE A 90 -8.71 12.46 -2.30
N LYS A 91 -8.79 12.54 -3.63
CA LYS A 91 -9.92 13.05 -4.40
C LYS A 91 -10.11 12.19 -5.65
N VAL A 92 -11.30 11.62 -5.83
CA VAL A 92 -11.66 10.75 -6.97
C VAL A 92 -12.92 11.29 -7.65
N GLN A 93 -12.96 11.30 -8.98
CA GLN A 93 -14.13 11.67 -9.77
C GLN A 93 -14.92 10.42 -10.22
N PRO A 94 -16.26 10.45 -10.32
CA PRO A 94 -17.08 9.39 -10.92
C PRO A 94 -16.77 9.17 -12.41
N PRO A 95 -17.22 8.04 -13.01
CA PRO A 95 -17.94 6.90 -12.40
C PRO A 95 -17.07 5.65 -12.13
N GLY A 96 -15.74 5.76 -12.16
CA GLY A 96 -14.85 4.60 -12.14
C GLY A 96 -14.62 3.94 -10.77
N TRP A 97 -14.10 2.71 -10.79
CA TRP A 97 -13.61 2.00 -9.60
C TRP A 97 -12.26 2.56 -9.11
N PHE A 98 -11.93 2.32 -7.85
CA PHE A 98 -10.67 2.73 -7.23
C PHE A 98 -10.17 1.65 -6.27
N HIS A 99 -9.01 1.08 -6.55
CA HIS A 99 -8.37 -0.01 -5.81
C HIS A 99 -7.02 0.43 -5.26
N ILE A 100 -6.68 -0.09 -4.08
CA ILE A 100 -5.40 0.10 -3.43
C ILE A 100 -4.69 -1.25 -3.36
N TYR A 101 -3.49 -1.34 -3.93
CA TYR A 101 -2.66 -2.53 -3.92
C TYR A 101 -1.43 -2.33 -3.05
N LEU A 102 -1.12 -3.33 -2.25
CA LEU A 102 0.13 -3.46 -1.52
C LEU A 102 0.87 -4.70 -2.01
N HIS A 103 2.03 -4.49 -2.63
CA HIS A 103 2.94 -5.58 -2.91
C HIS A 103 3.83 -5.78 -1.69
N ALA A 104 3.82 -7.00 -1.17
CA ALA A 104 4.49 -7.35 0.07
C ALA A 104 5.37 -8.58 -0.09
N ARG A 105 6.38 -8.63 0.76
CA ARG A 105 7.22 -9.81 1.00
C ARG A 105 6.98 -10.36 2.40
N THR A 106 7.50 -11.55 2.67
CA THR A 106 7.57 -12.10 4.03
C THR A 106 8.99 -11.94 4.57
N TYR A 107 9.22 -12.39 5.81
CA TYR A 107 10.60 -12.55 6.30
C TYR A 107 11.34 -13.70 5.64
N GLU A 108 10.63 -14.72 5.21
CA GLU A 108 11.22 -15.94 4.64
C GLU A 108 11.57 -15.80 3.15
N ASP A 109 10.76 -15.08 2.37
CA ASP A 109 11.03 -14.78 0.95
C ASP A 109 11.16 -13.27 0.77
N SER A 110 12.34 -12.85 0.34
CA SER A 110 12.67 -11.44 0.11
C SER A 110 12.04 -10.87 -1.17
N ARG A 111 11.49 -11.72 -2.05
CA ARG A 111 10.81 -11.30 -3.27
C ARG A 111 9.38 -10.83 -2.95
N PRO A 112 8.83 -9.84 -3.69
CA PRO A 112 7.44 -9.43 -3.55
C PRO A 112 6.51 -10.52 -4.11
N VAL A 113 6.21 -11.51 -3.27
CA VAL A 113 5.41 -12.69 -3.65
C VAL A 113 3.94 -12.55 -3.30
N LEU A 114 3.55 -11.52 -2.54
CA LEU A 114 2.18 -11.29 -2.08
C LEU A 114 1.64 -9.98 -2.64
N THR A 115 0.46 -10.03 -3.24
CA THR A 115 -0.28 -8.83 -3.63
C THR A 115 -1.58 -8.78 -2.85
N TYR A 116 -1.72 -7.75 -2.02
CA TYR A 116 -2.93 -7.45 -1.28
C TYR A 116 -3.70 -6.35 -1.99
N CYS A 117 -5.02 -6.45 -2.01
CA CYS A 117 -5.93 -5.50 -2.64
C CYS A 117 -7.01 -5.07 -1.66
N TYR A 118 -7.28 -3.78 -1.60
CA TYR A 118 -8.45 -3.22 -0.94
C TYR A 118 -9.38 -2.61 -2.00
N VAL A 119 -10.66 -2.96 -1.87
CA VAL A 119 -11.74 -2.54 -2.76
C VAL A 119 -12.92 -2.11 -1.90
N ASP A 120 -13.34 -0.85 -2.04
CA ASP A 120 -14.55 -0.34 -1.41
C ASP A 120 -15.19 0.72 -2.32
N LEU A 121 -16.41 0.45 -2.77
CA LEU A 121 -17.16 1.34 -3.67
C LEU A 121 -17.57 2.66 -2.99
N SER A 122 -17.67 2.67 -1.65
CA SER A 122 -17.95 3.89 -0.89
C SER A 122 -16.80 4.91 -0.98
N LEU A 123 -15.63 4.52 -1.50
CA LEU A 123 -14.49 5.40 -1.69
C LEU A 123 -14.73 6.56 -2.65
N TRP A 124 -15.72 6.46 -3.53
CA TRP A 124 -16.03 7.51 -4.50
C TRP A 124 -17.53 7.81 -4.63
N GLN A 125 -18.42 6.95 -4.11
CA GLN A 125 -19.86 7.14 -4.24
C GLN A 125 -20.44 8.24 -3.33
N ASN A 126 -19.89 8.44 -2.12
CA ASN A 126 -20.52 9.31 -1.13
C ASN A 126 -20.29 10.81 -1.36
N GLN A 127 -19.12 11.20 -1.87
CA GLN A 127 -18.71 12.59 -2.07
C GLN A 127 -17.76 12.71 -3.28
N PRO A 128 -18.30 12.58 -4.49
CA PRO A 128 -17.50 12.60 -5.70
C PRO A 128 -16.82 13.96 -5.93
N GLY A 129 -15.54 13.92 -6.30
CA GLY A 129 -14.78 15.13 -6.63
C GLY A 129 -14.36 16.00 -5.45
N GLU A 130 -14.65 15.58 -4.21
CA GLU A 130 -14.22 16.26 -2.99
C GLU A 130 -12.95 15.62 -2.40
N TRP A 131 -12.19 16.43 -1.65
CA TRP A 131 -11.05 15.93 -0.88
C TRP A 131 -11.55 15.26 0.39
N ARG A 132 -11.09 14.03 0.63
CA ARG A 132 -11.47 13.21 1.76
C ARG A 132 -10.27 12.55 2.40
N THR A 133 -10.37 12.30 3.69
CA THR A 133 -9.41 11.49 4.43
C THR A 133 -10.11 10.24 4.94
N VAL A 134 -9.48 9.09 4.74
CA VAL A 134 -9.93 7.81 5.28
C VAL A 134 -8.80 7.13 6.04
N SER A 135 -9.19 6.29 6.99
CA SER A 135 -8.31 5.36 7.70
C SER A 135 -8.83 3.95 7.42
N ILE A 136 -8.02 3.14 6.74
CA ILE A 136 -8.37 1.79 6.31
C ILE A 136 -7.56 0.82 7.17
N PRO A 137 -8.20 -0.02 7.99
CA PRO A 137 -7.51 -1.09 8.69
C PRO A 137 -6.81 -2.00 7.68
N LEU A 138 -5.52 -2.29 7.90
CA LEU A 138 -4.81 -3.18 6.99
C LEU A 138 -5.43 -4.59 6.98
N SER A 139 -6.11 -4.99 8.06
CA SER A 139 -6.92 -6.22 8.10
C SER A 139 -8.01 -6.31 7.02
N GLU A 140 -8.43 -5.20 6.42
CA GLU A 140 -9.41 -5.18 5.32
C GLU A 140 -8.83 -5.50 3.95
N PHE A 141 -7.50 -5.50 3.81
CA PHE A 141 -6.86 -5.87 2.56
C PHE A 141 -6.94 -7.39 2.35
N ARG A 142 -7.37 -7.80 1.16
CA ARG A 142 -7.51 -9.21 0.78
C ARG A 142 -6.37 -9.63 -0.13
N LEU A 143 -5.85 -10.83 0.07
CA LEU A 143 -4.76 -11.39 -0.73
C LEU A 143 -5.31 -11.90 -2.07
N ILE A 144 -4.74 -11.42 -3.18
CA ILE A 144 -5.24 -11.73 -4.54
C ILE A 144 -4.25 -12.54 -5.41
N SER A 145 -2.97 -12.64 -5.03
CA SER A 145 -1.99 -13.50 -5.71
C SER A 145 -1.13 -14.25 -4.71
N TYR A 146 -0.93 -15.55 -4.93
CA TYR A 146 -0.08 -16.43 -4.12
C TYR A 146 1.04 -17.04 -4.97
N ALA A 147 2.28 -17.02 -4.46
CA ALA A 147 3.22 -18.11 -4.72
C ALA A 147 2.72 -19.35 -3.94
N LYS A 148 2.90 -20.56 -4.48
CA LYS A 148 2.28 -21.84 -4.05
C LYS A 148 2.32 -22.19 -2.55
N ASP A 149 3.11 -21.50 -1.74
CA ASP A 149 3.34 -21.83 -0.33
C ASP A 149 2.75 -20.74 0.58
N LYS A 150 2.10 -21.15 1.68
CA LYS A 150 1.55 -20.22 2.67
C LYS A 150 2.67 -19.35 3.23
N PRO A 151 2.60 -18.01 3.14
CA PRO A 151 3.61 -17.15 3.74
C PRO A 151 3.61 -17.35 5.25
N ALA A 152 4.74 -17.82 5.78
CA ALA A 152 5.01 -17.82 7.20
C ALA A 152 5.71 -16.52 7.59
N LEU A 153 5.23 -16.00 8.73
CA LEU A 153 5.70 -14.86 9.53
C LEU A 153 5.95 -13.53 8.80
N GLY A 154 5.19 -12.51 9.25
CA GLY A 154 5.38 -11.10 8.89
C GLY A 154 4.92 -10.73 7.48
N ARG A 155 4.46 -9.49 7.34
CA ARG A 155 4.13 -8.88 6.05
C ARG A 155 4.86 -7.54 5.98
N VAL A 156 5.67 -7.37 4.94
CA VAL A 156 6.42 -6.13 4.72
C VAL A 156 6.03 -5.58 3.35
N PRO A 157 5.13 -4.59 3.28
CA PRO A 157 4.88 -3.87 2.04
C PRO A 157 6.16 -3.24 1.51
N VAL A 158 6.46 -3.47 0.25
CA VAL A 158 7.62 -2.92 -0.45
C VAL A 158 7.22 -1.93 -1.54
N GLN A 159 5.95 -1.93 -1.94
CA GLN A 159 5.39 -1.01 -2.91
C GLN A 159 3.89 -0.83 -2.67
N ILE A 160 3.42 0.40 -2.86
CA ILE A 160 2.00 0.73 -2.87
C ILE A 160 1.61 1.24 -4.25
N SER A 161 0.46 0.81 -4.75
CA SER A 161 -0.13 1.37 -5.96
C SER A 161 -1.62 1.63 -5.78
N PHE A 162 -2.07 2.65 -6.47
CA PHE A 162 -3.46 3.05 -6.56
C PHE A 162 -3.83 2.93 -8.02
N SER A 163 -4.93 2.24 -8.29
CA SER A 163 -5.42 2.09 -9.65
C SER A 163 -6.91 2.35 -9.70
N GLY A 164 -7.37 2.94 -10.78
CA GLY A 164 -8.78 3.20 -10.95
C GLY A 164 -9.14 3.40 -12.40
N GLU A 165 -10.43 3.33 -12.66
CA GLU A 165 -11.01 3.84 -13.87
C GLU A 165 -11.32 5.32 -13.70
N SER A 166 -11.13 6.11 -14.75
CA SER A 166 -11.61 7.47 -14.79
C SER A 166 -11.84 7.88 -16.23
N GLU A 167 -13.04 8.39 -16.49
CA GLU A 167 -13.42 8.98 -17.79
C GLU A 167 -12.89 10.41 -17.94
N THR A 168 -12.31 11.00 -16.88
CA THR A 168 -11.93 12.42 -16.81
C THR A 168 -10.49 12.59 -16.32
N ASP A 169 -10.24 13.52 -15.39
CA ASP A 169 -8.92 13.95 -14.92
C ASP A 169 -8.20 12.94 -14.00
N GLY A 170 -8.71 11.71 -13.90
CA GLY A 170 -8.17 10.69 -13.01
C GLY A 170 -8.51 10.92 -11.55
N PHE A 171 -7.64 10.43 -10.66
CA PHE A 171 -7.73 10.66 -9.22
C PHE A 171 -6.47 11.33 -8.70
N MET A 172 -6.59 11.96 -7.54
CA MET A 172 -5.50 12.67 -6.89
C MET A 172 -5.30 12.17 -5.47
N ILE A 173 -4.04 12.10 -5.06
CA ILE A 173 -3.62 11.74 -3.71
C ILE A 173 -2.72 12.84 -3.20
N ASP A 174 -3.06 13.36 -2.03
CA ASP A 174 -2.31 14.41 -1.39
C ASP A 174 -1.31 13.85 -0.37
N ARG A 175 -1.73 12.84 0.40
CA ARG A 175 -0.90 12.22 1.43
C ARG A 175 -1.30 10.78 1.66
N VAL A 176 -0.30 9.93 1.92
CA VAL A 176 -0.47 8.56 2.37
C VAL A 176 0.38 8.35 3.61
N TRP A 177 -0.19 7.76 4.66
CA TRP A 177 0.58 7.45 5.87
C TRP A 177 0.03 6.24 6.61
N VAL A 178 0.88 5.56 7.34
CA VAL A 178 0.55 4.40 8.17
C VAL A 178 0.76 4.77 9.63
N THR A 179 -0.23 4.42 10.44
CA THR A 179 -0.20 4.56 11.90
C THR A 179 -0.58 3.23 12.55
N ARG A 180 -0.32 3.11 13.84
CA ARG A 180 -0.90 2.07 14.70
C ARG A 180 -2.24 2.60 15.23
N ALA A 181 -3.25 1.76 15.39
CA ALA A 181 -4.43 2.17 16.14
C ALA A 181 -4.03 2.38 17.60
N ASP A 182 -4.51 3.44 18.23
CA ASP A 182 -4.30 3.63 19.66
C ASP A 182 -4.88 2.41 20.39
N SER A 183 -4.05 1.74 21.19
CA SER A 183 -4.48 0.67 22.07
C SER A 183 -5.37 1.32 23.14
N GLN A 184 -6.69 1.26 22.97
CA GLN A 184 -7.63 1.60 24.05
C GLN A 184 -7.70 0.48 25.08
#